data_AF-A0A9X0I155-F1
#
_entry.id   AF-A0A9X0I155-F1
#
_cell.length_a   1.000
_cell.length_b   1.000
_cell.length_c   1.000
_cell.angle_alpha   90.00
_cell.angle_beta   90.00
_cell.angle_gamma   90.00
#
_symmetry.space_group_name_H-M   'P 1'
#
loop_
_entity.id
_entity.type
_entity.pdbx_description
1 polymer ?
#
loop_
_entity_poly.entity_id
_entity_poly.type
_entity_poly.pdbx_seq_one_letter_code
_entity_poly.pdbx_strand_id
1 'polypeptide(L)'
;MRLPTWLAHHLAALRALLVFTALAGIAYPLTMVAVGRLPGLTDRADGSIIEVDGHAAGSALIGQSFTDADGKAVPRYFQSRPSAAGDGYDPTSTGATNLGPEDVVDVIATDPDESRQSLLTQVCARSRAVGELDGVDGRRPYCTTDGVGAVLAVFRADGLTGPVLRVVSVNQTAPATPFLPGYAGVPVELAQPGQDYRAAGATIVPVRGDAPAVPAVPADAVTASGSGLDPHISPAYARLQVPRVARERGADPAAVERLVDEHTTGRTLGFMGAPGVNVLELNLALDETFPPR
;
A
#
# COMPACT_ATOMS: atom_id res chain seq x y z
N MET A 1 45.66 -47.82 15.29
CA MET A 1 46.22 -46.52 15.69
C MET A 1 45.08 -45.62 16.14
N ARG A 2 45.19 -44.98 17.31
CA ARG A 2 44.19 -43.99 17.75
C ARG A 2 44.38 -42.72 16.91
N LEU A 3 43.31 -42.22 16.30
CA LEU A 3 43.34 -40.96 15.56
C LEU A 3 43.73 -39.81 16.52
N PRO A 4 44.50 -38.82 16.06
CA PRO A 4 44.73 -37.60 16.82
C PRO A 4 43.41 -36.96 17.21
N THR A 5 43.32 -36.45 18.44
CA THR A 5 42.08 -35.90 19.00
C THR A 5 41.47 -34.83 18.10
N TRP A 6 42.26 -33.92 17.54
CA TRP A 6 41.79 -32.87 16.63
C TRP A 6 41.15 -33.43 15.36
N LEU A 7 41.76 -34.44 14.74
CA LEU A 7 41.24 -35.09 13.54
C LEU A 7 39.94 -35.85 13.82
N ALA A 8 39.85 -36.54 14.97
CA ALA A 8 38.62 -37.19 15.39
C ALA A 8 37.46 -36.20 15.60
N HIS A 9 37.75 -35.02 16.18
CA HIS A 9 36.75 -33.95 16.36
C HIS A 9 36.26 -33.40 15.01
N HIS A 10 37.17 -33.09 14.07
CA HIS A 10 36.76 -32.59 12.76
C HIS A 10 35.97 -33.63 11.94
N LEU A 11 36.32 -34.91 12.04
CA LEU A 11 35.55 -35.98 11.39
C LEU A 11 34.15 -36.13 12.01
N ALA A 12 34.02 -36.02 13.34
CA ALA A 12 32.72 -36.01 14.00
C ALA A 12 31.87 -34.80 13.57
N ALA A 13 32.47 -33.61 13.50
CA ALA A 13 31.81 -32.40 13.02
C ALA A 13 31.37 -32.53 11.55
N LEU A 14 32.24 -33.07 10.67
CA LEU A 14 31.91 -33.31 9.26
C LEU A 14 30.76 -34.31 9.12
N ARG A 15 30.76 -35.40 9.90
CA ARG A 15 29.65 -36.36 9.89
C ARG A 15 28.34 -35.72 10.34
N ALA A 16 28.37 -34.94 11.43
CA ALA A 16 27.20 -34.22 11.90
C ALA A 16 26.68 -33.26 10.81
N LEU A 17 27.57 -32.48 10.18
CA LEU A 17 27.23 -31.60 9.05
C LEU A 17 26.56 -32.39 7.92
N LEU A 18 27.16 -33.48 7.46
CA LEU A 18 26.61 -34.29 6.36
C LEU A 18 25.24 -34.89 6.71
N VAL A 19 25.09 -35.40 7.94
CA VAL A 19 23.81 -35.95 8.40
C VAL A 19 22.75 -34.86 8.46
N PHE A 20 23.03 -33.70 9.04
CA PHE A 20 22.05 -32.61 9.11
C PHE A 20 21.75 -32.01 7.73
N THR A 21 22.71 -31.95 6.82
CA THR A 21 22.46 -31.53 5.42
C THR A 21 21.54 -32.52 4.71
N ALA A 22 21.77 -33.83 4.85
CA ALA A 22 20.88 -34.83 4.24
C ALA A 22 19.48 -34.80 4.87
N LEU A 23 19.39 -34.65 6.20
CA LEU A 23 18.10 -34.61 6.89
C LEU A 23 17.32 -33.32 6.59
N ALA A 24 17.92 -32.15 6.79
CA ALA A 24 17.23 -30.86 6.65
C ALA A 24 17.15 -30.37 5.18
N GLY A 25 18.10 -30.74 4.34
CA GLY A 25 18.16 -30.31 2.93
C GLY A 25 17.52 -31.29 1.95
N ILE A 26 17.35 -32.57 2.31
CA ILE A 26 16.79 -33.58 1.40
C ILE A 26 15.57 -34.27 2.03
N ALA A 27 15.75 -34.96 3.15
CA ALA A 27 14.68 -35.75 3.75
C ALA A 27 13.48 -34.89 4.14
N TYR A 28 13.71 -33.73 4.77
CA TYR A 28 12.65 -32.83 5.22
C TYR A 28 11.88 -32.19 4.04
N PRO A 29 12.51 -31.53 3.04
CA PRO A 29 11.78 -30.96 1.91
C PRO A 29 10.99 -31.99 1.10
N LEU A 30 11.56 -33.17 0.85
CA LEU A 30 10.85 -34.25 0.14
C LEU A 30 9.64 -34.76 0.93
N THR A 31 9.77 -34.86 2.26
CA THR A 31 8.65 -35.22 3.14
C THR A 31 7.55 -34.16 3.06
N MET A 32 7.90 -32.86 3.09
CA MET A 32 6.92 -31.78 2.97
C MET A 32 6.22 -31.77 1.60
N VAL A 33 6.94 -32.02 0.51
CA VAL A 33 6.34 -32.18 -0.82
C VAL A 33 5.37 -33.36 -0.84
N ALA A 34 5.76 -34.52 -0.30
CA ALA A 34 4.88 -35.69 -0.23
C ALA A 34 3.60 -35.41 0.56
N VAL A 35 3.70 -34.72 1.70
CA VAL A 35 2.54 -34.29 2.50
C VAL A 35 1.66 -33.31 1.73
N GLY A 36 2.25 -32.35 1.01
CA GLY A 36 1.52 -31.38 0.19
C GLY A 36 0.69 -31.99 -0.94
N ARG A 37 1.00 -33.23 -1.34
CA ARG A 37 0.24 -33.98 -2.37
C ARG A 37 -0.91 -34.81 -1.79
N LEU A 38 -1.15 -34.76 -0.48
CA LEU A 38 -2.30 -35.43 0.13
C LEU A 38 -3.62 -34.74 -0.29
N PRO A 39 -4.73 -35.50 -0.43
CA PRO A 39 -6.04 -34.93 -0.77
C PRO A 39 -6.45 -33.80 0.20
N GLY A 40 -6.90 -32.68 -0.36
CA GLY A 40 -7.27 -31.48 0.40
C GLY A 40 -6.12 -30.52 0.71
N LEU A 41 -4.87 -30.87 0.39
CA LEU A 41 -3.71 -29.97 0.52
C LEU A 41 -3.10 -29.55 -0.82
N THR A 42 -3.36 -30.31 -1.90
CA THR A 42 -2.78 -30.09 -3.22
C THR A 42 -2.98 -28.67 -3.72
N ASP A 43 -4.21 -28.14 -3.69
CA ASP A 43 -4.51 -26.81 -4.22
C ASP A 43 -3.72 -25.72 -3.49
N ARG A 44 -3.52 -25.87 -2.17
CA ARG A 44 -2.71 -24.94 -1.39
C ARG A 44 -1.22 -25.07 -1.69
N ALA A 45 -0.75 -26.31 -1.86
CA ALA A 45 0.64 -26.60 -2.19
C ALA A 45 1.03 -26.10 -3.59
N ASP A 46 0.09 -26.11 -4.53
CA ASP A 46 0.28 -25.61 -5.90
C ASP A 46 -0.06 -24.10 -6.04
N GLY A 47 -0.27 -23.39 -4.92
CA GLY A 47 -0.34 -21.93 -4.89
C GLY A 47 -1.75 -21.33 -4.89
N SER A 48 -2.79 -22.14 -4.68
CA SER A 48 -4.20 -21.71 -4.61
C SER A 48 -4.64 -20.93 -5.86
N ILE A 49 -4.32 -21.49 -7.04
CA ILE A 49 -4.63 -20.89 -8.33
C ILE A 49 -6.14 -20.89 -8.58
N ILE A 50 -6.66 -19.76 -9.04
CA ILE A 50 -8.03 -19.59 -9.50
C ILE A 50 -8.01 -19.65 -11.02
N GLU A 51 -8.76 -20.58 -11.59
CA GLU A 51 -8.92 -20.74 -13.04
C GLU A 51 -10.28 -20.20 -13.51
N VAL A 52 -10.27 -19.50 -14.63
CA VAL A 52 -11.46 -19.00 -15.33
C VAL A 52 -11.36 -19.48 -16.77
N ASP A 53 -12.37 -20.19 -17.26
CA ASP A 53 -12.40 -20.76 -18.62
C ASP A 53 -11.13 -21.57 -18.99
N GLY A 54 -10.60 -22.33 -18.03
CA GLY A 54 -9.39 -23.14 -18.21
C GLY A 54 -8.08 -22.35 -18.28
N HIS A 55 -8.10 -21.06 -17.96
CA HIS A 55 -6.92 -20.20 -17.87
C HIS A 55 -6.70 -19.74 -16.43
N ALA A 56 -5.45 -19.72 -15.97
CA ALA A 56 -5.10 -19.22 -14.64
C ALA A 56 -5.33 -17.71 -14.58
N ALA A 57 -6.37 -17.27 -13.87
CA ALA A 57 -6.69 -15.86 -13.66
C ALA A 57 -5.81 -15.24 -12.55
N GLY A 58 -5.34 -16.06 -11.60
CA GLY A 58 -4.47 -15.62 -10.52
C GLY A 58 -4.39 -16.62 -9.38
N SER A 59 -3.93 -16.16 -8.22
CA SER A 59 -3.97 -16.92 -6.97
C SER A 59 -4.87 -16.21 -5.97
N ALA A 60 -5.63 -16.97 -5.19
CA ALA A 60 -6.40 -16.44 -4.05
C ALA A 60 -5.52 -15.71 -3.02
N LEU A 61 -4.20 -15.94 -3.05
CA LEU A 61 -3.24 -15.41 -2.08
C LEU A 61 -2.45 -14.20 -2.62
N ILE A 62 -2.62 -13.82 -3.88
CA ILE A 62 -1.84 -12.77 -4.54
C ILE A 62 -2.78 -11.69 -5.08
N GLY A 63 -2.62 -10.48 -4.57
CA GLY A 63 -3.32 -9.31 -5.07
C GLY A 63 -2.91 -8.92 -6.49
N GLN A 64 -3.80 -8.23 -7.18
CA GLN A 64 -3.58 -7.75 -8.55
C GLN A 64 -3.92 -6.27 -8.67
N SER A 65 -3.33 -5.62 -9.67
CA SER A 65 -3.76 -4.28 -10.07
C SER A 65 -5.02 -4.37 -10.94
N PHE A 66 -6.00 -3.52 -10.66
CA PHE A 66 -7.22 -3.36 -11.47
C PHE A 66 -7.21 -2.00 -12.19
N THR A 67 -6.06 -1.68 -12.78
CA THR A 67 -5.80 -0.47 -13.58
C THR A 67 -5.66 -0.82 -15.06
N ASP A 68 -5.87 0.16 -15.93
CA ASP A 68 -5.54 0.04 -17.36
C ASP A 68 -4.03 0.22 -17.61
N ALA A 69 -3.65 0.21 -18.89
CA ALA A 69 -2.24 0.33 -19.32
C ALA A 69 -1.59 1.66 -18.95
N ASP A 70 -2.39 2.71 -18.71
CA ASP A 70 -1.92 4.02 -18.28
C ASP A 70 -1.88 4.13 -16.74
N GLY A 71 -2.17 3.04 -16.02
CA GLY A 71 -2.21 3.00 -14.57
C GLY A 71 -3.48 3.61 -13.97
N LYS A 72 -4.50 3.91 -14.78
CA LYS A 72 -5.76 4.48 -14.29
C LYS A 72 -6.70 3.37 -13.82
N ALA A 73 -7.34 3.58 -12.67
CA ALA A 73 -8.30 2.64 -12.10
C ALA A 73 -9.43 2.30 -13.08
N VAL A 74 -9.67 1.01 -13.30
CA VAL A 74 -10.77 0.53 -14.14
C VAL A 74 -12.11 0.66 -13.38
N PRO A 75 -13.04 1.53 -13.81
CA PRO A 75 -14.21 1.89 -12.98
C PRO A 75 -15.20 0.75 -12.71
N ARG A 76 -15.17 -0.34 -13.48
CA ARG A 76 -16.07 -1.48 -13.31
C ARG A 76 -15.58 -2.53 -12.31
N TYR A 77 -14.38 -2.37 -11.76
CA TYR A 77 -13.77 -3.30 -10.80
C TYR A 77 -13.56 -2.67 -9.43
N PHE A 78 -13.59 -3.51 -8.40
CA PHE A 78 -13.06 -3.16 -7.09
C PHE A 78 -11.55 -2.97 -7.19
N GLN A 79 -11.07 -1.93 -6.53
CA GLN A 79 -9.68 -1.52 -6.51
C GLN A 79 -9.00 -2.08 -5.27
N SER A 80 -7.83 -2.68 -5.50
CA SER A 80 -6.95 -3.19 -4.46
C SER A 80 -6.27 -2.06 -3.70
N ARG A 81 -5.50 -2.41 -2.68
CA ARG A 81 -4.65 -1.47 -1.96
C ARG A 81 -3.53 -0.93 -2.87
N PRO A 82 -2.86 0.17 -2.52
CA PRO A 82 -1.61 0.53 -3.18
C PRO A 82 -0.56 -0.59 -3.01
N SER A 83 0.24 -0.82 -4.05
CA SER A 83 1.37 -1.76 -4.02
C SER A 83 2.69 -1.02 -4.18
N ALA A 84 3.72 -1.54 -3.53
CA ALA A 84 5.11 -1.11 -3.70
C ALA A 84 5.99 -2.23 -4.29
N ALA A 85 5.38 -3.29 -4.82
CA ALA A 85 6.09 -4.40 -5.42
C ALA A 85 6.33 -4.13 -6.91
N GLY A 86 7.61 -3.98 -7.31
CA GLY A 86 8.00 -3.60 -8.68
C GLY A 86 7.21 -2.40 -9.21
N ASP A 87 6.67 -2.54 -10.42
CA ASP A 87 5.81 -1.54 -11.07
C ASP A 87 4.34 -1.57 -10.60
N GLY A 88 4.06 -2.30 -9.51
CA GLY A 88 2.75 -2.50 -8.93
C GLY A 88 2.30 -3.95 -9.05
N TYR A 89 2.18 -4.62 -7.90
CA TYR A 89 1.75 -6.03 -7.79
C TYR A 89 2.66 -7.04 -8.53
N ASP A 90 3.96 -6.73 -8.70
CA ASP A 90 4.93 -7.65 -9.30
C ASP A 90 5.38 -8.75 -8.32
N PRO A 91 5.06 -10.04 -8.56
CA PRO A 91 5.42 -11.13 -7.67
C PRO A 91 6.91 -11.48 -7.68
N THR A 92 7.68 -10.94 -8.63
CA THR A 92 9.14 -11.13 -8.70
C THR A 92 9.92 -10.05 -7.94
N SER A 93 9.23 -8.98 -7.52
CA SER A 93 9.82 -7.81 -6.85
C SER A 93 9.00 -7.40 -5.62
N THR A 94 8.75 -8.36 -4.72
CA THR A 94 7.90 -8.13 -3.54
C THR A 94 8.55 -7.22 -2.51
N GLY A 95 7.81 -6.27 -1.95
CA GLY A 95 8.33 -5.36 -0.94
C GLY A 95 7.33 -4.35 -0.42
N ALA A 96 7.75 -3.61 0.61
CA ALA A 96 7.04 -2.48 1.18
C ALA A 96 7.69 -1.15 0.78
N THR A 97 6.97 -0.04 0.94
CA THR A 97 7.54 1.31 0.71
C THR A 97 8.66 1.66 1.68
N ASN A 98 8.66 1.08 2.88
CA ASN A 98 9.60 1.37 3.97
C ASN A 98 9.70 2.86 4.36
N LEU A 99 8.69 3.67 4.04
CA LEU A 99 8.62 5.08 4.44
C LEU A 99 8.09 5.21 5.87
N GLY A 100 8.76 6.02 6.67
CA GLY A 100 8.39 6.27 8.06
C GLY A 100 7.29 7.35 8.20
N PRO A 101 6.62 7.44 9.36
CA PRO A 101 5.57 8.43 9.60
C PRO A 101 6.06 9.90 9.54
N GLU A 102 7.36 10.14 9.70
CA GLU A 102 7.98 11.47 9.61
C GLU A 102 8.39 11.87 8.18
N ASP A 103 8.16 10.98 7.21
CA ASP A 103 8.36 11.26 5.79
C ASP A 103 7.20 12.13 5.26
N VAL A 104 7.28 13.43 5.54
CA VAL A 104 6.23 14.41 5.27
C VAL A 104 6.62 15.50 4.26
N VAL A 105 7.88 15.52 3.82
CA VAL A 105 8.43 16.54 2.91
C VAL A 105 8.87 15.88 1.61
N ASP A 106 8.34 16.36 0.49
CA ASP A 106 8.71 15.90 -0.84
C ASP A 106 10.14 16.32 -1.18
N VAL A 107 10.85 15.44 -1.89
CA VAL A 107 12.11 15.80 -2.53
C VAL A 107 11.76 16.40 -3.88
N ILE A 108 11.88 17.72 -3.98
CA ILE A 108 11.68 18.47 -5.22
C ILE A 108 13.08 18.79 -5.76
N ALA A 109 13.60 17.92 -6.61
CA ALA A 109 14.92 18.09 -7.21
C ALA A 109 14.87 19.07 -8.40
N THR A 110 16.01 19.64 -8.75
CA THR A 110 16.15 20.46 -9.96
C THR A 110 15.89 19.63 -11.22
N ASP A 111 16.32 18.37 -11.21
CA ASP A 111 15.91 17.37 -12.17
C ASP A 111 14.60 16.72 -11.72
N PRO A 112 13.50 16.84 -12.50
CA PRO A 112 12.23 16.21 -12.14
C PRO A 112 12.31 14.70 -11.96
N ASP A 113 13.21 14.01 -12.67
CA ASP A 113 13.35 12.54 -12.58
C ASP A 113 13.97 12.08 -11.25
N GLU A 114 14.66 12.98 -10.55
CA GLU A 114 15.20 12.74 -9.21
C GLU A 114 14.21 13.12 -8.09
N SER A 115 13.05 13.69 -8.44
CA SER A 115 12.05 14.10 -7.46
C SER A 115 11.31 12.89 -6.89
N ARG A 116 10.99 12.95 -5.60
CA ARG A 116 10.28 11.87 -4.91
C ARG A 116 9.22 12.42 -3.97
N GLN A 117 8.03 11.84 -4.06
CA GLN A 117 6.96 12.15 -3.12
C GLN A 117 7.21 11.48 -1.77
N SER A 118 7.02 12.26 -0.72
CA SER A 118 6.92 11.78 0.65
C SER A 118 5.72 10.87 0.85
N LEU A 119 5.74 10.06 1.91
CA LEU A 119 4.60 9.26 2.33
C LEU A 119 3.34 10.11 2.49
N LEU A 120 3.46 11.30 3.09
CA LEU A 120 2.32 12.18 3.29
C LEU A 120 1.69 12.60 1.95
N THR A 121 2.50 13.06 0.99
CA THR A 121 1.99 13.42 -0.34
C THR A 121 1.40 12.22 -1.06
N GLN A 122 2.01 11.04 -1.00
CA GLN A 122 1.43 9.82 -1.59
C GLN A 122 0.05 9.49 -0.98
N VAL A 123 -0.10 9.61 0.34
CA VAL A 123 -1.38 9.39 1.03
C VAL A 123 -2.42 10.43 0.60
N CYS A 124 -2.04 11.70 0.50
CA CYS A 124 -2.92 12.78 0.10
C CYS A 124 -3.39 12.63 -1.35
N ALA A 125 -2.48 12.31 -2.27
CA ALA A 125 -2.80 12.11 -3.68
C ALA A 125 -3.75 10.92 -3.86
N ARG A 126 -3.48 9.79 -3.18
CA ARG A 126 -4.36 8.62 -3.21
C ARG A 126 -5.74 8.90 -2.60
N SER A 127 -5.80 9.59 -1.45
CA SER A 127 -7.07 9.94 -0.81
C SER A 127 -7.94 10.80 -1.72
N ARG A 128 -7.33 11.79 -2.38
CA ARG A 128 -8.00 12.62 -3.37
C ARG A 128 -8.50 11.79 -4.56
N ALA A 129 -7.64 10.95 -5.15
CA ALA A 129 -7.98 10.12 -6.30
C ALA A 129 -9.11 9.13 -6.00
N VAL A 130 -9.09 8.49 -4.83
CA VAL A 130 -10.19 7.60 -4.37
C VAL A 130 -11.48 8.39 -4.18
N GLY A 131 -11.40 9.58 -3.56
CA GLY A 131 -12.56 10.47 -3.43
C GLY A 131 -13.18 10.86 -4.77
N GLU A 132 -12.35 11.22 -5.74
CA GLU A 132 -12.78 11.56 -7.11
C GLU A 132 -13.37 10.35 -7.85
N LEU A 133 -12.76 9.16 -7.69
CA LEU A 133 -13.21 7.92 -8.35
C LEU A 133 -14.58 7.46 -7.82
N ASP A 134 -14.75 7.42 -6.50
CA ASP A 134 -15.93 6.86 -5.84
C ASP A 134 -17.01 7.91 -5.50
N GLY A 135 -16.72 9.20 -5.75
CA GLY A 135 -17.68 10.28 -5.52
C GLY A 135 -17.91 10.61 -4.03
N VAL A 136 -16.86 10.49 -3.22
CA VAL A 136 -16.87 10.72 -1.76
C VAL A 136 -15.90 11.84 -1.36
N ASP A 137 -15.98 12.33 -0.13
CA ASP A 137 -15.05 13.34 0.39
C ASP A 137 -13.62 12.76 0.49
N GLY A 138 -12.75 13.13 -0.45
CA GLY A 138 -11.35 12.72 -0.49
C GLY A 138 -10.43 13.49 0.47
N ARG A 139 -10.95 14.50 1.18
CA ARG A 139 -10.13 15.31 2.11
C ARG A 139 -9.66 14.47 3.28
N ARG A 140 -8.42 14.72 3.69
CA ARG A 140 -7.77 14.03 4.80
C ARG A 140 -6.94 15.03 5.61
N PRO A 141 -6.86 14.88 6.95
CA PRO A 141 -6.01 15.74 7.76
C PRO A 141 -4.57 15.75 7.24
N TYR A 142 -3.94 16.91 7.28
CA TYR A 142 -2.58 17.15 6.77
C TYR A 142 -2.43 17.10 5.25
N CYS A 143 -3.53 17.11 4.51
CA CYS A 143 -3.52 17.20 3.05
C CYS A 143 -4.03 18.55 2.57
N THR A 144 -3.41 19.06 1.51
CA THR A 144 -3.89 20.21 0.76
C THR A 144 -5.01 19.79 -0.21
N THR A 145 -5.73 20.77 -0.76
CA THR A 145 -6.78 20.52 -1.75
C THR A 145 -6.24 20.03 -3.10
N ASP A 146 -5.00 20.38 -3.44
CA ASP A 146 -4.31 19.87 -4.63
C ASP A 146 -3.72 18.46 -4.43
N GLY A 147 -3.82 17.88 -3.23
CA GLY A 147 -3.51 16.48 -2.98
C GLY A 147 -2.06 16.21 -2.58
N VAL A 148 -1.34 17.21 -2.07
CA VAL A 148 -0.01 17.05 -1.48
C VAL A 148 -0.06 17.19 0.04
N GLY A 149 1.04 16.87 0.73
CA GLY A 149 1.13 17.11 2.17
C GLY A 149 1.09 18.60 2.51
N ALA A 150 0.18 19.00 3.40
CA ALA A 150 0.09 20.37 3.92
C ALA A 150 1.20 20.63 4.94
N VAL A 151 2.39 20.99 4.47
CA VAL A 151 3.58 21.12 5.32
C VAL A 151 4.28 22.45 5.09
N LEU A 152 4.67 23.10 6.17
CA LEU A 152 5.42 24.35 6.16
C LEU A 152 6.85 24.13 6.66
N ALA A 153 7.82 24.79 6.02
CA ALA A 153 9.11 25.10 6.60
C ALA A 153 9.03 26.50 7.22
N VAL A 154 9.21 26.57 8.54
CA VAL A 154 9.11 27.81 9.32
C VAL A 154 10.49 28.20 9.83
N PHE A 155 10.98 29.36 9.39
CA PHE A 155 12.22 29.96 9.87
C PHE A 155 11.91 30.96 11.00
N ARG A 156 12.64 30.87 12.11
CA ARG A 156 12.50 31.75 13.27
C ARG A 156 13.83 32.40 13.61
N ALA A 157 13.78 33.56 14.25
CA ALA A 157 14.98 34.30 14.66
C ALA A 157 15.86 33.50 15.64
N ASP A 158 15.26 32.80 16.60
CA ASP A 158 15.97 32.10 17.67
C ASP A 158 15.89 30.57 17.51
N GLY A 159 16.02 30.09 16.27
CA GLY A 159 15.97 28.67 15.92
C GLY A 159 14.58 28.05 16.09
N LEU A 160 14.28 27.54 17.29
CA LEU A 160 12.99 26.91 17.62
C LEU A 160 11.97 27.88 18.24
N THR A 161 12.47 29.00 18.78
CA THR A 161 11.67 30.01 19.47
C THR A 161 11.78 31.36 18.77
N GLY A 162 10.93 32.31 19.14
CA GLY A 162 10.97 33.67 18.58
C GLY A 162 10.05 33.90 17.36
N PRO A 163 10.04 35.13 16.84
CA PRO A 163 9.16 35.54 15.75
C PRO A 163 9.46 34.76 14.47
N VAL A 164 8.40 34.47 13.71
CA VAL A 164 8.50 33.85 12.40
C VAL A 164 9.05 34.88 11.42
N LEU A 165 10.09 34.52 10.67
CA LEU A 165 10.76 35.40 9.71
C LEU A 165 10.41 35.05 8.26
N ARG A 166 10.27 33.75 7.97
CA ARG A 166 9.99 33.23 6.63
C ARG A 166 9.23 31.93 6.74
N VAL A 167 8.28 31.71 5.82
CA VAL A 167 7.48 30.50 5.75
C VAL A 167 7.39 30.01 4.32
N VAL A 168 7.63 28.72 4.11
CA VAL A 168 7.58 28.09 2.79
C VAL A 168 6.66 26.88 2.84
N SER A 169 5.73 26.75 1.89
CA SER A 169 4.98 25.52 1.63
C SER A 169 5.90 24.53 0.92
N VAL A 170 6.36 23.49 1.62
CA VAL A 170 7.49 22.67 1.16
C VAL A 170 7.12 21.61 0.14
N ASN A 171 5.84 21.30 -0.03
CA ASN A 171 5.35 20.29 -0.97
C ASN A 171 4.62 20.91 -2.18
N GLN A 172 4.65 22.24 -2.31
CA GLN A 172 4.01 22.95 -3.42
C GLN A 172 5.02 23.84 -4.14
N THR A 173 5.09 23.70 -5.46
CA THR A 173 5.89 24.53 -6.36
C THR A 173 5.01 25.26 -7.35
N ALA A 174 5.52 26.32 -7.99
CA ALA A 174 4.79 26.97 -9.07
C ALA A 174 4.49 25.94 -10.19
N PRO A 175 3.29 25.96 -10.79
CA PRO A 175 2.28 27.02 -10.75
C PRO A 175 1.22 26.86 -9.64
N ALA A 176 1.41 25.99 -8.66
CA ALA A 176 0.48 25.87 -7.53
C ALA A 176 0.37 27.18 -6.73
N THR A 177 -0.66 27.28 -5.90
CA THR A 177 -0.79 28.37 -4.93
C THR A 177 -0.57 27.81 -3.53
N PRO A 178 0.11 28.55 -2.62
CA PRO A 178 0.27 28.12 -1.25
C PRO A 178 -1.08 27.79 -0.62
N PHE A 179 -1.20 26.61 -0.01
CA PHE A 179 -2.44 26.16 0.63
C PHE A 179 -2.88 27.06 1.80
N LEU A 180 -1.95 27.87 2.34
CA LEU A 180 -2.22 28.97 3.25
C LEU A 180 -1.62 30.26 2.69
N PRO A 181 -2.36 31.38 2.67
CA PRO A 181 -1.81 32.66 2.19
C PRO A 181 -0.79 33.28 3.17
N GLY A 182 -0.86 32.91 4.46
CA GLY A 182 0.03 33.41 5.50
C GLY A 182 0.03 32.52 6.74
N TYR A 183 1.09 32.58 7.52
CA TYR A 183 1.27 31.85 8.78
C TYR A 183 1.93 32.76 9.82
N ALA A 184 1.30 32.94 10.98
CA ALA A 184 1.76 33.84 12.04
C ALA A 184 2.08 35.27 11.56
N GLY A 185 1.30 35.80 10.60
CA GLY A 185 1.48 37.15 10.04
C GLY A 185 2.51 37.26 8.93
N VAL A 186 3.19 36.16 8.56
CA VAL A 186 4.17 36.11 7.47
C VAL A 186 3.54 35.45 6.23
N PRO A 187 3.65 36.02 5.03
CA PRO A 187 3.20 35.38 3.79
C PRO A 187 3.90 34.03 3.56
N VAL A 188 3.17 33.04 3.05
CA VAL A 188 3.75 31.73 2.72
C VAL A 188 4.25 31.74 1.27
N GLU A 189 5.51 31.38 1.10
CA GLU A 189 6.16 31.20 -0.21
C GLU A 189 5.99 29.75 -0.72
N LEU A 190 6.16 29.53 -2.03
CA LEU A 190 6.26 28.18 -2.59
C LEU A 190 7.68 27.63 -2.46
N ALA A 191 7.81 26.30 -2.44
CA ALA A 191 9.09 25.63 -2.50
C ALA A 191 9.81 25.93 -3.82
N GLN A 192 11.14 25.94 -3.76
CA GLN A 192 12.03 26.03 -4.92
C GLN A 192 12.74 24.68 -5.11
N PRO A 193 12.88 24.19 -6.35
CA PRO A 193 13.62 22.97 -6.64
C PRO A 193 15.06 23.00 -6.12
N GLY A 194 15.53 21.86 -5.62
CA GLY A 194 16.89 21.65 -5.11
C GLY A 194 17.16 22.24 -3.72
N GLN A 195 16.14 22.79 -3.03
CA GLN A 195 16.30 23.36 -1.69
C GLN A 195 16.01 22.35 -0.59
N ASP A 196 16.94 22.20 0.35
CA ASP A 196 16.70 21.50 1.61
C ASP A 196 16.44 22.52 2.74
N TYR A 197 15.17 22.73 3.02
CA TYR A 197 14.74 23.68 4.05
C TYR A 197 15.08 23.21 5.48
N ARG A 198 15.20 21.89 5.73
CA ARG A 198 15.62 21.37 7.04
C ARG A 198 17.10 21.70 7.27
N ALA A 199 17.95 21.43 6.28
CA ALA A 199 19.37 21.78 6.34
C ALA A 199 19.59 23.30 6.44
N ALA A 200 18.70 24.10 5.84
CA ALA A 200 18.71 25.56 5.96
C ALA A 200 18.26 26.08 7.35
N GLY A 201 17.87 25.20 8.28
CA GLY A 201 17.50 25.55 9.65
C GLY A 201 16.01 25.82 9.89
N ALA A 202 15.13 25.46 8.94
CA ALA A 202 13.70 25.57 9.14
C ALA A 202 13.15 24.46 10.05
N THR A 203 12.15 24.80 10.86
CA THR A 203 11.32 23.80 11.55
C THR A 203 10.22 23.34 10.62
N ILE A 204 10.06 22.02 10.46
CA ILE A 204 8.99 21.43 9.65
C ILE A 204 7.71 21.32 10.47
N VAL A 205 6.63 21.90 9.96
CA VAL A 205 5.34 22.01 10.64
C VAL A 205 4.23 21.48 9.72
N PRO A 206 3.77 20.24 9.92
CA PRO A 206 2.56 19.73 9.28
C PRO A 206 1.33 20.51 9.77
N VAL A 207 0.48 20.92 8.84
CA VAL A 207 -0.73 21.70 9.10
C VAL A 207 -1.95 20.82 8.88
N ARG A 208 -2.76 20.62 9.93
CA ARG A 208 -3.86 19.65 9.92
C ARG A 208 -4.96 19.94 8.89
N GLY A 209 -5.20 21.21 8.53
CA GLY A 209 -6.30 21.60 7.65
C GLY A 209 -7.68 21.49 8.31
N ASP A 210 -8.74 21.57 7.50
CA ASP A 210 -10.15 21.57 7.90
C ASP A 210 -10.87 20.24 7.64
N ALA A 211 -10.13 19.20 7.22
CA ALA A 211 -10.68 17.90 6.91
C ALA A 211 -11.38 17.26 8.14
N PRO A 212 -12.41 16.41 7.92
CA PRO A 212 -13.06 15.68 9.00
C PRO A 212 -12.06 14.86 9.83
N ALA A 213 -12.33 14.74 11.13
CA ALA A 213 -11.48 13.95 12.03
C ALA A 213 -11.42 12.45 11.64
N VAL A 214 -12.49 11.96 11.03
CA VAL A 214 -12.57 10.61 10.43
C VAL A 214 -12.77 10.80 8.93
N PRO A 215 -11.72 10.59 8.10
CA PRO A 215 -11.83 10.69 6.65
C PRO A 215 -12.83 9.67 6.09
N ALA A 216 -13.52 10.03 5.01
CA ALA A 216 -14.42 9.10 4.33
C ALA A 216 -13.64 7.96 3.67
N VAL A 217 -12.46 8.27 3.10
CA VAL A 217 -11.55 7.29 2.50
C VAL A 217 -10.79 6.50 3.57
N PRO A 218 -10.98 5.16 3.66
CA PRO A 218 -10.32 4.30 4.64
C PRO A 218 -8.79 4.30 4.54
N ALA A 219 -8.13 3.90 5.62
CA ALA A 219 -6.67 3.93 5.69
C ALA A 219 -6.00 2.94 4.72
N ASP A 220 -6.56 1.75 4.52
CA ASP A 220 -6.04 0.72 3.63
C ASP A 220 -6.12 1.11 2.14
N ALA A 221 -7.02 2.02 1.77
CA ALA A 221 -7.11 2.59 0.42
C ALA A 221 -5.90 3.47 0.06
N VAL A 222 -5.22 4.03 1.06
CA VAL A 222 -4.13 5.01 0.86
C VAL A 222 -2.77 4.50 1.33
N THR A 223 -2.74 3.48 2.18
CA THR A 223 -1.50 2.86 2.67
C THR A 223 -1.18 1.56 1.94
N ALA A 224 0.05 1.47 1.47
CA ALA A 224 0.55 0.26 0.83
C ALA A 224 0.65 -0.91 1.83
N SER A 225 0.57 -2.13 1.31
CA SER A 225 0.76 -3.34 2.11
C SER A 225 2.23 -3.65 2.37
N GLY A 226 2.52 -4.47 3.39
CA GLY A 226 3.88 -4.87 3.73
C GLY A 226 4.52 -5.85 2.75
N SER A 227 3.72 -6.65 2.04
CA SER A 227 4.19 -7.57 1.00
C SER A 227 4.22 -6.93 -0.39
N GLY A 228 3.41 -5.89 -0.61
CA GLY A 228 3.11 -5.35 -1.94
C GLY A 228 2.17 -6.25 -2.77
N LEU A 229 1.72 -7.39 -2.23
CA LEU A 229 0.86 -8.36 -2.93
C LEU A 229 -0.40 -8.71 -2.14
N ASP A 230 -0.84 -7.85 -1.23
CA ASP A 230 -2.01 -8.10 -0.38
C ASP A 230 -3.27 -8.31 -1.23
N PRO A 231 -3.92 -9.49 -1.20
CA PRO A 231 -5.14 -9.74 -1.94
C PRO A 231 -6.38 -9.14 -1.25
N HIS A 232 -6.24 -8.63 -0.02
CA HIS A 232 -7.38 -8.17 0.77
C HIS A 232 -7.46 -6.64 0.87
N ILE A 233 -8.70 -6.16 0.87
CA ILE A 233 -9.08 -4.82 1.34
C ILE A 233 -10.00 -4.94 2.56
N SER A 234 -10.11 -3.86 3.33
CA SER A 234 -11.07 -3.78 4.42
C SER A 234 -12.51 -3.79 3.88
N PRO A 235 -13.49 -4.33 4.63
CA PRO A 235 -14.90 -4.21 4.26
C PRO A 235 -15.38 -2.76 4.12
N ALA A 236 -14.77 -1.83 4.86
CA ALA A 236 -15.08 -0.41 4.73
C ALA A 236 -14.66 0.14 3.36
N TYR A 237 -13.48 -0.25 2.87
CA TYR A 237 -13.02 0.17 1.55
C TYR A 237 -13.79 -0.52 0.42
N ALA A 238 -14.13 -1.80 0.56
CA ALA A 238 -14.99 -2.48 -0.39
C ALA A 238 -16.37 -1.79 -0.50
N ARG A 239 -17.03 -1.52 0.64
CA ARG A 239 -18.35 -0.86 0.66
C ARG A 239 -18.32 0.57 0.12
N LEU A 240 -17.23 1.31 0.32
CA LEU A 240 -17.06 2.65 -0.25
C LEU A 240 -17.17 2.64 -1.78
N GLN A 241 -16.69 1.58 -2.43
CA GLN A 241 -16.65 1.44 -3.89
C GLN A 241 -17.95 0.90 -4.50
N VAL A 242 -18.86 0.34 -3.69
CA VAL A 242 -20.12 -0.29 -4.14
C VAL A 242 -20.95 0.63 -5.05
N PRO A 243 -21.21 1.91 -4.71
CA PRO A 243 -22.04 2.78 -5.55
C PRO A 243 -21.47 2.97 -6.96
N ARG A 244 -20.14 3.11 -7.07
CA ARG A 244 -19.45 3.20 -8.38
C ARG A 244 -19.60 1.89 -9.13
N VAL A 245 -19.19 0.78 -8.53
CA VAL A 245 -19.19 -0.53 -9.20
C VAL A 245 -20.60 -0.91 -9.67
N ALA A 246 -21.62 -0.72 -8.82
CA ALA A 246 -23.02 -0.97 -9.18
C ALA A 246 -23.48 -0.13 -10.38
N ARG A 247 -23.12 1.15 -10.43
CA ARG A 247 -23.43 2.03 -11.57
C ARG A 247 -22.77 1.54 -12.86
N GLU A 248 -21.48 1.22 -12.84
CA GLU A 248 -20.74 0.77 -14.02
C GLU A 248 -21.21 -0.61 -14.52
N ARG A 249 -21.75 -1.45 -13.63
CA ARG A 249 -22.33 -2.76 -13.96
C ARG A 249 -23.82 -2.71 -14.29
N GLY A 250 -24.48 -1.57 -14.10
CA GLY A 250 -25.95 -1.46 -14.19
C GLY A 250 -26.67 -2.42 -13.24
N ALA A 251 -26.10 -2.64 -12.05
CA ALA A 251 -26.58 -3.53 -11.00
C ALA A 251 -27.23 -2.74 -9.85
N ASP A 252 -28.05 -3.42 -9.05
CA ASP A 252 -28.58 -2.87 -7.79
C ASP A 252 -27.45 -2.77 -6.75
N PRO A 253 -27.17 -1.59 -6.15
CA PRO A 253 -26.16 -1.45 -5.11
C PRO A 253 -26.31 -2.45 -3.96
N ALA A 254 -27.55 -2.78 -3.56
CA ALA A 254 -27.78 -3.75 -2.50
C ALA A 254 -27.35 -5.18 -2.90
N ALA A 255 -27.39 -5.51 -4.20
CA ALA A 255 -26.91 -6.79 -4.69
C ALA A 255 -25.39 -6.87 -4.73
N VAL A 256 -24.72 -5.77 -5.11
CA VAL A 256 -23.26 -5.68 -5.06
C VAL A 256 -22.76 -5.70 -3.61
N GLU A 257 -23.48 -5.06 -2.67
CA GLU A 257 -23.13 -5.10 -1.25
C GLU A 257 -23.23 -6.52 -0.66
N ARG A 258 -24.27 -7.29 -1.03
CA ARG A 258 -24.35 -8.72 -0.65
C ARG A 258 -23.16 -9.52 -1.17
N LEU A 259 -22.71 -9.25 -2.39
CA LEU A 259 -21.54 -9.92 -2.96
C LEU A 259 -20.26 -9.61 -2.16
N VAL A 260 -20.11 -8.36 -1.69
CA VAL A 260 -19.02 -7.96 -0.78
C VAL A 260 -19.11 -8.74 0.53
N ASP A 261 -20.30 -8.86 1.13
CA ASP A 261 -20.49 -9.60 2.38
C ASP A 261 -20.20 -11.10 2.23
N GLU A 262 -20.60 -11.72 1.12
CA GLU A 262 -20.32 -13.13 0.79
C GLU A 262 -18.82 -13.41 0.62
N HIS A 263 -18.06 -12.43 0.13
CA HIS A 263 -16.60 -12.52 -0.05
C HIS A 263 -15.83 -11.87 1.10
N THR A 264 -16.50 -11.51 2.20
CA THR A 264 -15.83 -11.03 3.41
C THR A 264 -15.43 -12.20 4.29
N THR A 265 -14.13 -12.40 4.44
CA THR A 265 -13.58 -13.36 5.41
C THR A 265 -13.67 -12.79 6.83
N GLY A 266 -14.08 -13.63 7.78
CA GLY A 266 -14.14 -13.29 9.20
C GLY A 266 -12.76 -13.33 9.89
N ARG A 267 -12.75 -13.02 11.19
CA ARG A 267 -11.54 -13.17 12.01
C ARG A 267 -11.22 -14.65 12.21
N THR A 268 -9.93 -15.00 12.14
CA THR A 268 -9.47 -16.36 12.46
C THR A 268 -9.81 -16.70 13.91
N LEU A 269 -10.52 -17.80 14.13
CA LEU A 269 -11.08 -18.20 15.43
C LEU A 269 -11.96 -17.13 16.12
N GLY A 270 -12.46 -16.14 15.37
CA GLY A 270 -13.30 -15.06 15.89
C GLY A 270 -12.56 -13.89 16.56
N PHE A 271 -11.24 -13.97 16.77
CA PHE A 271 -10.48 -12.91 17.45
C PHE A 271 -9.14 -12.53 16.81
N MET A 272 -8.53 -13.40 16.01
CA MET A 272 -7.24 -13.12 15.38
C MET A 272 -7.41 -12.45 14.02
N GLY A 273 -6.60 -11.45 13.74
CA GLY A 273 -6.64 -10.69 12.48
C GLY A 273 -7.84 -9.74 12.39
N ALA A 274 -8.08 -9.21 11.20
CA ALA A 274 -9.21 -8.34 10.88
C ALA A 274 -10.01 -8.94 9.72
N PRO A 275 -11.32 -8.64 9.62
CA PRO A 275 -12.09 -9.01 8.44
C PRO A 275 -11.49 -8.40 7.16
N GLY A 276 -11.51 -9.16 6.08
CA GLY A 276 -10.95 -8.74 4.79
C GLY A 276 -11.74 -9.30 3.62
N VAL A 277 -11.73 -8.56 2.51
CA VAL A 277 -12.42 -8.92 1.27
C VAL A 277 -11.37 -9.23 0.22
N ASN A 278 -11.38 -10.44 -0.33
CA ASN A 278 -10.46 -10.83 -1.39
C ASN A 278 -10.88 -10.17 -2.71
N VAL A 279 -10.04 -9.29 -3.24
CA VAL A 279 -10.40 -8.43 -4.39
C VAL A 279 -10.48 -9.24 -5.68
N LEU A 280 -9.60 -10.23 -5.87
CA LEU A 280 -9.63 -11.07 -7.07
C LEU A 280 -10.90 -11.93 -7.10
N GLU A 281 -11.17 -12.66 -6.02
CA GLU A 281 -12.38 -13.49 -5.91
C GLU A 281 -13.66 -12.65 -6.06
N LEU A 282 -13.72 -11.48 -5.42
CA LEU A 282 -14.86 -10.57 -5.54
C LEU A 282 -15.05 -10.07 -6.98
N ASN A 283 -13.96 -9.69 -7.67
CA ASN A 283 -14.06 -9.20 -9.05
C ASN A 283 -14.44 -10.30 -10.04
N LEU A 284 -14.00 -11.53 -9.81
CA LEU A 284 -14.44 -12.69 -10.60
C LEU A 284 -15.92 -13.00 -10.39
N ALA A 285 -16.38 -13.04 -9.13
CA ALA A 285 -17.79 -13.24 -8.82
C ALA A 285 -18.67 -12.08 -9.37
N LEU A 286 -18.11 -10.85 -9.41
CA LEU A 286 -18.75 -9.70 -10.03
C LEU A 286 -18.90 -9.88 -11.54
N ASP A 287 -17.88 -10.41 -12.23
CA ASP A 287 -17.94 -10.68 -13.67
C ASP A 287 -18.93 -11.80 -14.02
N GLU A 288 -19.06 -12.83 -13.17
CA GLU A 288 -20.05 -13.90 -13.33
C GLU A 288 -21.49 -13.42 -13.09
N THR A 289 -21.71 -12.64 -12.02
CA THR A 289 -23.06 -12.23 -11.58
C THR A 289 -23.57 -11.02 -12.36
N PHE A 290 -22.68 -10.07 -12.66
CA PHE A 290 -22.97 -8.81 -13.34
C PHE A 290 -21.96 -8.58 -14.46
N PRO A 291 -22.04 -9.36 -15.56
CA PRO A 291 -21.10 -9.26 -16.66
C PRO A 291 -21.06 -7.83 -17.22
N PRO A 292 -19.88 -7.34 -17.61
CA PRO A 292 -19.73 -5.99 -18.11
C PRO A 292 -20.54 -5.84 -19.41
N ARG A 293 -21.27 -4.73 -19.54
CA ARG A 293 -22.03 -4.40 -20.74
C ARG A 293 -21.15 -3.81 -21.84
#